data_AF-A0A950WXC7-F1
#
_entry.id   AF-A0A950WXC7-F1
#
_cell.length_a   1.000
_cell.length_b   1.000
_cell.length_c   1.000
_cell.angle_alpha   90.00
_cell.angle_beta   90.00
_cell.angle_gamma   90.00
#
_symmetry.space_group_name_H-M   'P 1'
#
loop_
_entity.id
_entity.type
_entity.pdbx_description
1 polymer ?
#
loop_
_entity_poly.entity_id
_entity_poly.type
_entity_poly.pdbx_seq_one_letter_code
_entity_poly.pdbx_strand_id
1 'polypeptide(L)'
;MPDPADVLAPLTPQALAVLRHPEPSAWAVALELTLSQPVDIGSRIVAAHRAVPMMGARLTERGWESGDPPPVEVGHGPVLLRPELLRPFWLHADPPLRVAMADDRMRVAFVGHHAAFDGLGLLALATAVIADRLPNQSAEPHARGGGRGVPMWSRVAELTRPAHRVAPSAGGAGEVLRARRLTIGGAAVASRAAAACVAAVAAHNRARQTRWQRVGLSVAVGGPPGIGNVASYRRVDVRAGDDVAAAVTRALAEGKEPIEFGRGPMIPSWAAPLARRLSDSMLV
;
A
#
# COMPACT_ATOMS: atom_id res chain seq x y z
N MET A 1 26.42 -15.66 -20.49
CA MET A 1 25.09 -15.06 -20.27
C MET A 1 24.90 -14.92 -18.78
N PRO A 2 24.54 -13.75 -18.23
CA PRO A 2 24.29 -13.66 -16.79
C PRO A 2 23.01 -14.44 -16.45
N ASP A 3 23.06 -15.16 -15.34
CA ASP A 3 21.98 -15.97 -14.78
C ASP A 3 20.81 -15.06 -14.35
N PRO A 4 19.56 -15.29 -14.78
CA PRO A 4 18.41 -14.48 -14.39
C PRO A 4 17.95 -14.71 -12.94
N ALA A 5 18.54 -15.67 -12.23
CA ALA A 5 18.43 -15.80 -10.78
C ALA A 5 19.68 -15.20 -10.13
N ASP A 6 19.51 -14.15 -9.29
CA ASP A 6 20.00 -14.26 -7.90
C ASP A 6 20.04 -12.96 -7.09
N VAL A 7 19.79 -11.77 -7.64
CA VAL A 7 19.74 -10.58 -6.78
C VAL A 7 18.68 -9.59 -7.26
N LEU A 8 17.56 -9.50 -6.54
CA LEU A 8 16.70 -8.32 -6.59
C LEU A 8 17.59 -7.11 -6.32
N ALA A 9 17.53 -6.09 -7.19
CA ALA A 9 18.48 -4.98 -7.19
C ALA A 9 18.80 -4.49 -5.75
N PRO A 10 20.09 -4.30 -5.40
CA PRO A 10 20.49 -3.99 -4.03
C PRO A 10 19.75 -2.74 -3.55
N LEU A 11 19.16 -2.85 -2.36
CA LEU A 11 18.37 -1.77 -1.77
C LEU A 11 19.27 -0.57 -1.44
N THR A 12 18.76 0.64 -1.70
CA THR A 12 19.44 1.86 -1.25
C THR A 12 19.51 1.90 0.28
N PRO A 13 20.51 2.58 0.88
CA PRO A 13 20.57 2.76 2.34
C PRO A 13 19.28 3.37 2.94
N GLN A 14 18.61 4.24 2.18
CA GLN A 14 17.32 4.83 2.56
C GLN A 14 16.18 3.80 2.53
N ALA A 15 16.12 2.96 1.50
CA ALA A 15 15.17 1.85 1.46
C ALA A 15 15.43 0.86 2.60
N LEU A 16 16.69 0.52 2.88
CA LEU A 16 17.06 -0.31 4.03
C LEU A 16 16.66 0.32 5.36
N ALA A 17 16.75 1.65 5.53
CA ALA A 17 16.33 2.33 6.76
C ALA A 17 14.81 2.23 7.01
N VAL A 18 13.99 2.26 5.95
CA VAL A 18 12.53 2.03 6.03
C VAL A 18 12.23 0.54 6.27
N LEU A 19 13.03 -0.36 5.72
CA LEU A 19 12.84 -1.81 5.85
C LEU A 19 13.31 -2.36 7.21
N ARG A 20 14.24 -1.67 7.88
CA ARG A 20 14.71 -1.96 9.25
C ARG A 20 13.73 -1.49 10.34
N HIS A 21 12.43 -1.40 10.01
CA HIS A 21 11.38 -1.25 11.03
C HIS A 21 11.48 -2.40 12.06
N PRO A 22 11.11 -2.17 13.33
CA PRO A 22 11.17 -3.22 14.34
C PRO A 22 10.29 -4.39 13.92
N GLU A 23 10.88 -5.59 13.88
CA GLU A 23 10.13 -6.82 13.68
C GLU A 23 9.47 -7.28 15.00
N PRO A 24 8.30 -7.93 14.92
CA PRO A 24 7.53 -8.18 13.70
C PRO A 24 6.69 -6.96 13.26
N SER A 25 6.50 -6.81 11.95
CA SER A 25 5.80 -5.65 11.37
C SER A 25 4.36 -5.98 11.00
N ALA A 26 3.42 -5.16 11.47
CA ALA A 26 2.02 -5.20 11.06
C ALA A 26 1.71 -4.30 9.86
N TRP A 27 2.73 -3.80 9.15
CA TRP A 27 2.55 -2.88 8.04
C TRP A 27 2.22 -3.62 6.74
N ALA A 28 0.96 -3.99 6.57
CA ALA A 28 0.48 -4.77 5.44
C ALA A 28 -0.74 -4.14 4.75
N VAL A 29 -0.86 -4.37 3.45
CA VAL A 29 -2.04 -4.14 2.63
C VAL A 29 -2.76 -5.46 2.46
N ALA A 30 -4.09 -5.46 2.63
CA ALA A 30 -4.92 -6.64 2.44
C ALA A 30 -6.02 -6.36 1.40
N LEU A 31 -6.20 -7.29 0.47
CA LEU A 31 -7.20 -7.25 -0.60
C LEU A 31 -7.96 -8.58 -0.60
N GLU A 32 -9.29 -8.53 -0.61
CA GLU A 32 -10.13 -9.70 -0.87
C GLU A 32 -10.88 -9.49 -2.19
N LEU A 33 -10.89 -10.52 -3.04
CA LEU A 33 -11.54 -10.54 -4.33
C LEU A 33 -12.58 -11.65 -4.37
N THR A 34 -13.74 -11.35 -4.93
CA THR A 34 -14.75 -12.35 -5.31
C THR A 34 -14.62 -12.64 -6.79
N LEU A 35 -14.40 -13.90 -7.13
CA LEU A 35 -14.24 -14.39 -8.49
C LEU A 35 -15.61 -14.69 -9.11
N SER A 36 -15.73 -14.53 -10.42
CA SER A 36 -16.94 -14.93 -11.16
C SER A 36 -17.02 -16.45 -11.38
N GLN A 37 -15.89 -17.14 -11.26
CA GLN A 37 -15.77 -18.59 -11.40
C GLN A 37 -14.56 -19.10 -10.59
N PRO A 38 -14.52 -20.38 -10.20
CA PRO A 38 -13.36 -20.97 -9.53
C PRO A 38 -12.08 -20.84 -10.36
N VAL A 39 -10.97 -20.51 -9.70
CA VAL A 39 -9.65 -20.40 -10.33
C VAL A 39 -8.62 -21.23 -9.55
N ASP A 40 -7.70 -21.88 -10.25
CA ASP A 40 -6.54 -22.53 -9.63
C ASP A 40 -5.46 -21.51 -9.25
N ILE A 41 -5.67 -20.83 -8.12
CA ILE A 41 -4.74 -19.80 -7.64
C ILE A 41 -3.37 -20.39 -7.30
N GLY A 42 -3.30 -21.65 -6.83
CA GLY A 42 -2.03 -22.29 -6.45
C GLY A 42 -1.03 -22.36 -7.60
N SER A 43 -1.43 -22.97 -8.72
CA SER A 43 -0.58 -23.08 -9.92
C SER A 43 -0.22 -21.70 -10.49
N ARG A 44 -1.15 -20.74 -10.42
CA ARG A 44 -0.93 -19.39 -10.94
C ARG A 44 0.00 -18.55 -10.08
N ILE A 45 0.01 -18.73 -8.76
CA ILE A 45 1.01 -18.12 -7.88
C ILE A 45 2.41 -18.64 -8.21
N VAL A 46 2.55 -19.95 -8.43
CA VAL A 46 3.84 -20.55 -8.83
C VAL A 46 4.31 -19.98 -10.17
N ALA A 47 3.41 -19.82 -11.15
CA ALA A 47 3.74 -19.20 -12.42
C ALA A 47 4.12 -17.71 -12.26
N ALA A 48 3.33 -16.96 -11.48
CA ALA A 48 3.55 -15.54 -11.25
C ALA A 48 4.87 -15.26 -10.52
N HIS A 49 5.24 -16.11 -9.56
CA HIS A 49 6.48 -16.02 -8.82
C HIS A 49 7.73 -16.03 -9.72
N ARG A 50 7.70 -16.79 -10.82
CA ARG A 50 8.81 -16.81 -11.80
C ARG A 50 9.06 -15.44 -12.43
N ALA A 51 8.03 -14.62 -12.57
CA ALA A 51 8.13 -13.27 -13.13
C ALA A 51 8.28 -12.19 -12.05
N VAL A 52 7.79 -12.46 -10.82
CA VAL A 52 7.86 -11.55 -9.68
C VAL A 52 8.41 -12.29 -8.46
N PRO A 53 9.74 -12.54 -8.40
CA PRO A 53 10.36 -13.28 -7.29
C PRO A 53 10.14 -12.63 -5.92
N MET A 54 9.88 -11.31 -5.91
CA MET A 54 9.53 -10.55 -4.70
C MET A 54 8.38 -11.16 -3.90
N MET A 55 7.44 -11.88 -4.53
CA MET A 55 6.33 -12.55 -3.83
C MET A 55 6.80 -13.59 -2.81
N GLY A 56 7.91 -14.26 -3.11
CA GLY A 56 8.49 -15.32 -2.30
C GLY A 56 9.75 -14.89 -1.55
N ALA A 57 10.14 -13.61 -1.62
CA ALA A 57 11.43 -13.15 -1.12
C ALA A 57 11.53 -13.13 0.42
N ARG A 58 12.75 -13.04 0.97
CA ARG A 58 13.03 -12.76 2.39
C ARG A 58 13.98 -11.58 2.49
N LEU A 59 13.81 -10.78 3.53
CA LEU A 59 14.69 -9.67 3.82
C LEU A 59 15.88 -10.15 4.65
N THR A 60 17.07 -10.08 4.07
CA THR A 60 18.35 -10.39 4.74
C THR A 60 19.12 -9.11 5.03
N GLU A 61 20.29 -9.24 5.66
CA GLU A 61 21.20 -8.11 5.90
C GLU A 61 21.68 -7.44 4.59
N ARG A 62 21.71 -8.20 3.50
CA ARG A 62 22.19 -7.75 2.17
C ARG A 62 21.06 -7.19 1.31
N GLY A 63 19.82 -7.50 1.64
CA GLY A 63 18.64 -6.99 0.96
C GLY A 63 17.60 -8.08 0.75
N TRP A 64 16.79 -7.97 -0.31
CA TRP A 64 15.82 -9.01 -0.64
C TRP A 64 16.51 -10.18 -1.35
N GLU A 65 16.33 -11.38 -0.82
CA GLU A 65 16.76 -12.63 -1.44
C GLU A 65 15.52 -13.40 -1.90
N SER A 66 15.58 -13.97 -3.10
CA SER A 66 14.49 -14.78 -3.62
C SER A 66 14.27 -16.01 -2.74
N GLY A 67 13.03 -16.45 -2.60
CA GLY A 67 12.68 -17.66 -1.88
C GLY A 67 11.64 -18.49 -2.64
N ASP A 68 11.00 -19.40 -1.94
CA ASP A 68 9.92 -20.20 -2.50
C ASP A 68 8.64 -19.37 -2.73
N PRO A 69 7.82 -19.73 -3.74
CA PRO A 69 6.52 -19.09 -3.94
C PRO A 69 5.68 -19.17 -2.66
N PRO A 70 4.91 -18.12 -2.34
CA PRO A 70 4.08 -18.13 -1.14
C PRO A 70 3.00 -19.22 -1.26
N PRO A 71 2.76 -20.00 -0.19
CA PRO A 71 1.69 -21.00 -0.22
C PRO A 71 0.31 -20.33 -0.31
N VAL A 72 -0.65 -21.06 -0.85
CA VAL A 72 -2.07 -20.66 -0.86
C VAL A 72 -2.81 -21.43 0.22
N GLU A 73 -3.23 -20.74 1.27
CA GLU A 73 -3.96 -21.34 2.38
C GLU A 73 -5.45 -21.47 2.05
N VAL A 74 -5.94 -22.71 1.92
CA VAL A 74 -7.36 -22.98 1.67
C VAL A 74 -8.07 -23.29 3.00
N GLY A 75 -9.28 -22.78 3.17
CA GLY A 75 -10.06 -23.06 4.38
C GLY A 75 -11.46 -22.47 4.38
N HIS A 76 -12.13 -22.64 5.52
CA HIS A 76 -13.52 -22.22 5.69
C HIS A 76 -13.65 -20.78 6.21
N GLY A 77 -14.87 -20.22 6.11
CA GLY A 77 -15.22 -18.93 6.71
C GLY A 77 -14.78 -17.67 5.91
N PRO A 78 -14.76 -16.50 6.56
CA PRO A 78 -14.30 -15.24 5.94
C PRO A 78 -12.79 -15.27 5.67
N VAL A 79 -12.37 -15.13 4.41
CA VAL A 79 -10.96 -15.32 4.01
C VAL A 79 -10.06 -14.23 4.59
N LEU A 80 -10.43 -12.95 4.44
CA LEU A 80 -9.63 -11.83 4.92
C LEU A 80 -9.46 -11.76 6.44
N LEU A 81 -10.32 -12.43 7.21
CA LEU A 81 -10.31 -12.38 8.68
C LEU A 81 -9.56 -13.56 9.31
N ARG A 82 -8.88 -14.38 8.49
CA ARG A 82 -8.10 -15.51 8.98
C ARG A 82 -6.89 -15.02 9.79
N PRO A 83 -6.67 -15.53 11.02
CA PRO A 83 -5.55 -15.12 11.87
C PRO A 83 -4.17 -15.22 11.19
N GLU A 84 -4.00 -16.22 10.33
CA GLU A 84 -2.76 -16.52 9.62
C GLU A 84 -2.39 -15.41 8.62
N LEU A 85 -3.40 -14.76 8.03
CA LEU A 85 -3.20 -13.60 7.15
C LEU A 85 -2.88 -12.33 7.94
N LEU A 86 -3.46 -12.19 9.13
CA LEU A 86 -3.43 -10.95 9.91
C LEU A 86 -2.29 -10.88 10.93
N ARG A 87 -1.60 -11.99 11.19
CA ARG A 87 -0.43 -11.99 12.06
C ARG A 87 0.65 -11.02 11.51
N PRO A 88 1.45 -10.36 12.36
CA PRO A 88 2.60 -9.59 11.90
C PRO A 88 3.55 -10.40 11.00
N PHE A 89 4.26 -9.72 10.10
CA PHE A 89 5.28 -10.30 9.23
C PHE A 89 6.66 -10.26 9.90
N TRP A 90 7.37 -11.37 9.81
CA TRP A 90 8.81 -11.46 10.07
C TRP A 90 9.49 -11.51 8.72
N LEU A 91 9.89 -10.39 8.12
CA LEU A 91 10.33 -10.38 6.72
C LEU A 91 11.59 -11.21 6.46
N HIS A 92 12.39 -11.48 7.49
CA HIS A 92 13.51 -12.41 7.39
C HIS A 92 13.09 -13.89 7.27
N ALA A 93 11.88 -14.25 7.72
CA ALA A 93 11.40 -15.64 7.78
C ALA A 93 10.12 -15.90 6.97
N ASP A 94 9.25 -14.90 6.82
CA ASP A 94 7.99 -14.92 6.11
C ASP A 94 8.12 -14.28 4.71
N PRO A 95 7.42 -14.81 3.69
CA PRO A 95 7.30 -14.10 2.42
C PRO A 95 6.53 -12.80 2.64
N PRO A 96 6.85 -11.72 1.90
CA PRO A 96 6.13 -10.47 2.01
C PRO A 96 4.74 -10.54 1.38
N LEU A 97 4.31 -11.72 0.88
CA LEU A 97 2.97 -11.97 0.39
C LEU A 97 2.39 -13.22 1.08
N ARG A 98 1.15 -13.12 1.56
CA ARG A 98 0.32 -14.25 1.97
C ARG A 98 -0.91 -14.32 1.10
N VAL A 99 -1.31 -15.54 0.75
CA VAL A 99 -2.47 -15.79 -0.10
C VAL A 99 -3.36 -16.81 0.58
N ALA A 100 -4.65 -16.51 0.65
CA ALA A 100 -5.63 -17.45 1.17
C ALA A 100 -6.83 -17.52 0.24
N MET A 101 -7.50 -18.67 0.23
CA MET A 101 -8.66 -18.94 -0.60
C MET A 101 -9.77 -19.60 0.22
N ALA A 102 -11.01 -19.27 -0.07
CA ALA A 102 -12.17 -19.99 0.46
C ALA A 102 -12.26 -21.40 -0.14
N ASP A 103 -12.84 -22.35 0.60
CA ASP A 103 -13.05 -23.73 0.10
C ASP A 103 -13.83 -23.79 -1.22
N ASP A 104 -14.77 -22.85 -1.41
CA ASP A 104 -15.55 -22.70 -2.64
C ASP A 104 -14.73 -22.17 -3.83
N ARG A 105 -13.49 -21.74 -3.60
CA ARG A 105 -12.57 -21.11 -4.57
C ARG A 105 -13.15 -19.87 -5.27
N MET A 106 -14.17 -19.26 -4.69
CA MET A 106 -14.82 -18.05 -5.22
C MET A 106 -14.32 -16.79 -4.52
N ARG A 107 -13.61 -16.91 -3.40
CA ARG A 107 -13.00 -15.80 -2.69
C ARG A 107 -11.52 -16.05 -2.46
N VAL A 108 -10.71 -15.06 -2.78
CA VAL A 108 -9.25 -15.09 -2.58
C VAL A 108 -8.81 -13.80 -1.91
N ALA A 109 -7.95 -13.91 -0.91
CA ALA A 109 -7.32 -12.79 -0.24
C ALA A 109 -5.82 -12.77 -0.54
N PHE A 110 -5.30 -11.58 -0.78
CA PHE A 110 -3.88 -11.28 -0.92
C PHE A 110 -3.51 -10.30 0.19
N VAL A 111 -2.50 -10.63 0.99
CA VAL A 111 -1.96 -9.76 2.03
C VAL A 111 -0.49 -9.54 1.78
N GLY A 112 -0.14 -8.32 1.35
CA GLY A 112 1.23 -7.94 1.02
C GLY A 112 1.81 -7.00 2.08
N HIS A 113 3.03 -7.26 2.52
CA HIS A 113 3.75 -6.31 3.37
C HIS A 113 4.13 -5.07 2.57
N HIS A 114 3.91 -3.88 3.14
CA HIS A 114 4.09 -2.59 2.47
C HIS A 114 5.52 -2.31 1.98
N ALA A 115 6.49 -2.97 2.60
CA ALA A 115 7.88 -3.02 2.15
C ALA A 115 8.05 -3.47 0.69
N ALA A 116 7.25 -4.46 0.27
CA ALA A 116 7.34 -5.09 -1.03
C ALA A 116 6.20 -4.68 -1.97
N PHE A 117 5.02 -4.41 -1.42
CA PHE A 117 3.81 -4.12 -2.20
C PHE A 117 3.11 -2.86 -1.69
N ASP A 118 2.89 -1.88 -2.58
CA ASP A 118 1.86 -0.87 -2.34
C ASP A 118 0.48 -1.41 -2.74
N GLY A 119 -0.58 -0.64 -2.49
CA GLY A 119 -1.95 -1.07 -2.80
C GLY A 119 -2.18 -1.36 -4.28
N LEU A 120 -1.57 -0.55 -5.16
CA LEU A 120 -1.69 -0.72 -6.60
C LEU A 120 -0.91 -1.93 -7.11
N GLY A 121 0.31 -2.13 -6.62
CA GLY A 121 1.16 -3.27 -6.94
C GLY A 121 0.54 -4.58 -6.47
N LEU A 122 -0.06 -4.61 -5.28
CA LEU A 122 -0.79 -5.78 -4.80
C LEU A 122 -2.04 -6.07 -5.66
N LEU A 123 -2.81 -5.05 -6.04
CA LEU A 123 -3.97 -5.20 -6.92
C LEU A 123 -3.57 -5.65 -8.34
N ALA A 124 -2.52 -5.07 -8.90
CA ALA A 124 -1.99 -5.45 -10.21
C ALA A 124 -1.52 -6.91 -10.20
N LEU A 125 -0.79 -7.31 -9.16
CA LEU A 125 -0.37 -8.70 -8.98
C LEU A 125 -1.59 -9.64 -8.84
N ALA A 126 -2.54 -9.32 -7.97
CA ALA A 126 -3.73 -10.13 -7.77
C ALA A 126 -4.54 -10.28 -9.07
N THR A 127 -4.68 -9.20 -9.83
CA THR A 127 -5.37 -9.21 -11.14
C THR A 127 -4.59 -10.04 -12.15
N ALA A 128 -3.27 -9.95 -12.18
CA ALA A 128 -2.43 -10.76 -13.06
C ALA A 128 -2.53 -12.27 -12.77
N VAL A 129 -2.50 -12.64 -11.49
CA VAL A 129 -2.69 -14.03 -11.03
C VAL A 129 -4.10 -14.52 -11.40
N ILE A 130 -5.14 -13.72 -11.20
CA ILE A 130 -6.53 -14.09 -11.52
C ILE A 130 -6.81 -14.10 -13.02
N ALA A 131 -6.14 -13.26 -13.80
CA ALA A 131 -6.28 -13.22 -15.26
C ALA A 131 -5.38 -14.23 -15.98
N ASP A 132 -4.43 -14.86 -15.27
CA ASP A 132 -3.33 -15.64 -15.85
C ASP A 132 -2.57 -14.85 -16.92
N ARG A 133 -2.38 -13.56 -16.65
CA ARG A 133 -1.72 -12.60 -17.54
C ARG A 133 -0.82 -11.75 -16.68
N LEU A 134 0.47 -12.06 -16.71
CA LEU A 134 1.46 -11.22 -16.06
C LEU A 134 1.31 -9.77 -16.54
N PRO A 135 1.50 -8.77 -15.66
CA PRO A 135 1.50 -7.39 -16.10
C PRO A 135 2.58 -7.26 -17.17
N ASN A 136 2.24 -6.67 -18.33
CA ASN A 136 3.28 -6.24 -19.26
C ASN A 136 4.22 -5.31 -18.48
N GLN A 137 5.53 -5.60 -18.52
CA GLN A 137 6.56 -4.71 -18.00
C GLN A 137 6.58 -3.45 -18.86
N SER A 138 5.65 -2.52 -18.66
CA SER A 138 5.70 -1.18 -19.26
C SER A 138 4.65 -0.25 -18.64
N ALA A 139 5.13 0.65 -17.80
CA ALA A 139 5.00 2.06 -18.07
C ALA A 139 6.35 2.68 -17.66
N GLU A 140 6.98 3.41 -18.58
CA GLU A 140 8.07 4.31 -18.21
C GLU A 140 7.66 5.11 -16.97
N PRO A 141 8.59 5.40 -16.03
CA PRO A 141 8.28 6.26 -14.92
C PRO A 141 7.64 7.53 -15.47
N HIS A 142 6.47 7.92 -14.96
CA HIS A 142 5.93 9.23 -15.25
C HIS A 142 7.05 10.23 -15.01
N ALA A 143 7.49 10.89 -16.09
CA ALA A 143 8.55 11.87 -16.04
C ALA A 143 8.29 12.77 -14.84
N ARG A 144 9.28 12.86 -13.93
CA ARG A 144 9.22 13.75 -12.76
C ARG A 144 8.82 15.12 -13.28
N GLY A 145 7.55 15.48 -13.08
CA GLY A 145 7.04 16.76 -13.53
C GLY A 145 7.85 17.83 -12.83
N GLY A 146 8.53 18.67 -13.61
CA GLY A 146 9.17 19.89 -13.13
C GLY A 146 8.10 20.86 -12.64
N GLY A 147 7.45 20.55 -11.53
CA GLY A 147 6.46 21.40 -10.90
C GLY A 147 7.16 22.66 -10.39
N ARG A 148 6.63 23.83 -10.76
CA ARG A 148 7.02 25.11 -10.14
C ARG A 148 6.96 24.96 -8.63
N GLY A 149 8.06 25.30 -7.94
CA GLY A 149 8.19 25.16 -6.50
C GLY A 149 7.02 25.80 -5.76
N VAL A 150 6.44 25.07 -4.80
CA VAL A 150 5.36 25.55 -3.95
C VAL A 150 5.82 26.83 -3.22
N PRO A 151 5.06 27.94 -3.28
CA PRO A 151 5.39 29.16 -2.55
C PRO A 151 5.59 28.88 -1.06
N MET A 152 6.62 29.47 -0.46
CA MET A 152 7.00 29.24 0.94
C MET A 152 5.83 29.47 1.92
N TRP A 153 4.94 30.40 1.63
CA TRP A 153 3.78 30.73 2.46
C TRP A 153 2.71 29.63 2.50
N SER A 154 2.53 28.88 1.41
CA SER A 154 1.65 27.70 1.40
C SER A 154 2.19 26.59 2.29
N ARG A 155 3.53 26.46 2.37
CA ARG A 155 4.21 25.50 3.27
C ARG A 155 3.97 25.85 4.75
N VAL A 156 3.98 27.14 5.09
CA VAL A 156 3.67 27.62 6.45
C VAL A 156 2.19 27.42 6.78
N ALA A 157 1.29 27.65 5.82
CA ALA A 157 -0.14 27.44 6.03
C ALA A 157 -0.49 25.97 6.34
N GLU A 158 0.13 25.01 5.63
CA GLU A 158 -0.03 23.57 5.90
C GLU A 158 0.45 23.18 7.30
N LEU A 159 1.57 23.76 7.76
CA LEU A 159 2.11 23.54 9.12
C LEU A 159 1.16 24.01 10.25
N THR A 160 0.29 24.98 9.97
CA THR A 160 -0.63 25.52 10.99
C THR A 160 -1.94 24.75 11.14
N ARG A 161 -2.26 23.81 10.23
CA ARG A 161 -3.56 23.11 10.22
C ARG A 161 -3.40 21.61 9.93
N PRO A 162 -2.80 20.84 10.87
CA PRO A 162 -2.56 19.43 10.66
C PRO A 162 -3.85 18.65 10.44
N ALA A 163 -3.74 17.59 9.64
CA ALA A 163 -4.79 16.60 9.46
C ALA A 163 -5.21 16.00 10.82
N HIS A 164 -6.48 15.67 10.97
CA HIS A 164 -6.96 14.99 12.16
C HIS A 164 -6.52 13.52 12.10
N ARG A 165 -6.03 13.01 13.24
CA ARG A 165 -5.66 11.60 13.38
C ARG A 165 -6.89 10.71 13.37
N VAL A 166 -6.70 9.48 12.89
CA VAL A 166 -7.69 8.41 13.05
C VAL A 166 -7.73 8.00 14.52
N ALA A 167 -8.93 7.89 15.09
CA ALA A 167 -9.11 7.42 16.45
C ALA A 167 -8.43 6.05 16.64
N PRO A 168 -7.72 5.84 17.76
CA PRO A 168 -7.15 4.53 18.08
C PRO A 168 -8.24 3.47 18.06
N SER A 169 -7.86 2.29 17.62
CA SER A 169 -8.72 1.12 17.67
C SER A 169 -8.73 0.46 19.03
N ALA A 170 -9.66 -0.47 19.26
CA ALA A 170 -9.80 -1.14 20.55
C ALA A 170 -9.07 -2.48 20.58
N GLY A 171 -8.65 -3.01 19.43
CA GLY A 171 -7.91 -4.26 19.33
C GLY A 171 -6.39 -4.09 19.41
N GLY A 172 -5.72 -5.22 19.65
CA GLY A 172 -4.26 -5.35 19.64
C GLY A 172 -3.67 -5.45 18.23
N ALA A 173 -2.38 -5.80 18.15
CA ALA A 173 -1.64 -5.92 16.88
C ALA A 173 -2.33 -6.87 15.88
N GLY A 174 -2.51 -6.44 14.63
CA GLY A 174 -3.12 -7.24 13.55
C GLY A 174 -4.57 -6.90 13.17
N GLU A 175 -5.10 -5.75 13.58
CA GLU A 175 -6.53 -5.44 13.40
C GLU A 175 -6.88 -4.96 11.97
N VAL A 176 -7.62 -5.77 11.20
CA VAL A 176 -8.44 -5.28 10.07
C VAL A 176 -9.76 -4.78 10.65
N LEU A 177 -9.85 -3.47 10.77
CA LEU A 177 -10.93 -2.83 11.53
C LEU A 177 -12.26 -2.76 10.80
N ARG A 178 -12.22 -2.52 9.50
CA ARG A 178 -13.40 -2.30 8.67
C ARG A 178 -13.09 -2.71 7.25
N ALA A 179 -13.92 -3.58 6.68
CA ALA A 179 -13.91 -3.89 5.25
C ALA A 179 -15.07 -3.19 4.57
N ARG A 180 -14.83 -2.68 3.35
CA ARG A 180 -15.90 -2.19 2.47
C ARG A 180 -15.75 -2.84 1.11
N ARG A 181 -16.81 -3.49 0.65
CA ARG A 181 -16.85 -4.06 -0.69
C ARG A 181 -17.00 -2.94 -1.72
N LEU A 182 -16.12 -2.93 -2.72
CA LEU A 182 -16.15 -2.00 -3.83
C LEU A 182 -16.18 -2.78 -5.13
N THR A 183 -17.11 -2.43 -6.04
CA THR A 183 -17.06 -2.92 -7.41
C THR A 183 -16.19 -1.96 -8.22
N ILE A 184 -14.98 -2.36 -8.57
CA ILE A 184 -13.97 -1.50 -9.20
C ILE A 184 -13.74 -1.87 -10.67
N GLY A 185 -13.58 -0.84 -11.50
CA GLY A 185 -13.29 -0.91 -12.94
C GLY A 185 -13.08 0.50 -13.51
N GLY A 186 -12.27 0.63 -14.57
CA GLY A 186 -11.97 1.89 -15.27
C GLY A 186 -10.93 2.79 -14.58
N ALA A 187 -10.68 3.98 -15.14
CA ALA A 187 -9.64 4.92 -14.69
C ALA A 187 -9.86 5.52 -13.28
N ALA A 188 -11.03 5.31 -12.67
CA ALA A 188 -11.43 5.93 -11.40
C ALA A 188 -11.22 5.03 -10.16
N VAL A 189 -10.43 3.95 -10.26
CA VAL A 189 -10.25 3.00 -9.14
C VAL A 189 -9.65 3.69 -7.91
N ALA A 190 -8.56 4.45 -8.08
CA ALA A 190 -7.87 5.11 -6.96
C ALA A 190 -8.76 6.14 -6.25
N SER A 191 -9.49 6.98 -6.99
CA SER A 191 -10.37 7.99 -6.41
C SER A 191 -11.58 7.38 -5.68
N ARG A 192 -12.14 6.28 -6.20
CA ARG A 192 -13.24 5.55 -5.54
C ARG A 192 -12.76 4.80 -4.29
N ALA A 193 -11.56 4.20 -4.33
CA ALA A 193 -10.95 3.57 -3.17
C ALA A 193 -10.68 4.60 -2.07
N ALA A 194 -10.11 5.76 -2.42
CA ALA A 194 -9.87 6.85 -1.46
C ALA A 194 -11.17 7.32 -0.79
N ALA A 195 -12.21 7.58 -1.58
CA ALA A 195 -13.51 8.00 -1.04
C ALA A 195 -14.11 6.95 -0.09
N ALA A 196 -13.99 5.66 -0.44
CA ALA A 196 -14.45 4.56 0.40
C ALA A 196 -13.67 4.46 1.73
N CYS A 197 -12.34 4.59 1.69
CA CYS A 197 -11.47 4.59 2.87
C CYS A 197 -11.79 5.78 3.79
N VAL A 198 -11.92 7.00 3.23
CA VAL A 198 -12.31 8.18 4.00
C VAL A 198 -13.66 7.99 4.67
N ALA A 199 -14.65 7.46 3.96
CA ALA A 199 -15.96 7.19 4.54
C ALA A 199 -15.91 6.15 5.68
N ALA A 200 -15.10 5.09 5.53
CA ALA A 200 -14.91 4.07 6.56
C ALA A 200 -14.23 4.62 7.81
N VAL A 201 -13.17 5.42 7.64
CA VAL A 201 -12.45 6.08 8.73
C VAL A 201 -13.33 7.14 9.41
N ALA A 202 -14.15 7.87 8.66
CA ALA A 202 -15.12 8.79 9.24
C ALA A 202 -16.13 8.05 10.13
N ALA A 203 -16.64 6.91 9.67
CA ALA A 203 -17.55 6.08 10.45
C ALA A 203 -16.90 5.55 11.73
N HIS A 204 -15.64 5.10 11.65
CA HIS A 204 -14.85 4.67 12.81
C HIS A 204 -14.68 5.80 13.83
N ASN A 205 -14.23 6.98 13.39
CA ASN A 205 -14.06 8.14 14.28
C ASN A 205 -15.37 8.56 14.94
N ARG A 206 -16.49 8.56 14.19
CA ARG A 206 -17.82 8.83 14.76
C ARG A 206 -18.21 7.83 15.84
N ALA A 207 -17.99 6.54 15.60
CA ALA A 207 -18.25 5.49 16.59
C ALA A 207 -17.39 5.64 17.86
N ARG A 208 -16.20 6.25 17.73
CA ARG A 208 -15.30 6.58 18.86
C ARG A 208 -15.50 7.99 19.41
N GLN A 209 -16.57 8.68 19.01
CA GLN A 209 -16.88 10.06 19.42
C GLN A 209 -15.69 11.03 19.22
N THR A 210 -14.84 10.74 18.23
CA THR A 210 -13.65 11.52 17.93
C THR A 210 -13.94 12.45 16.76
N ARG A 211 -13.64 13.73 16.92
CA ARG A 211 -13.85 14.74 15.87
C ARG A 211 -12.85 14.54 14.73
N TRP A 212 -13.34 14.18 13.55
CA TRP A 212 -12.53 14.01 12.34
C TRP A 212 -13.04 14.94 11.24
N GLN A 213 -12.37 16.08 11.04
CA GLN A 213 -12.83 17.16 10.14
C GLN A 213 -11.82 17.55 9.06
N ARG A 214 -10.53 17.35 9.31
CA ARG A 214 -9.46 17.60 8.34
C ARG A 214 -8.83 16.25 8.01
N VAL A 215 -8.81 15.90 6.74
CA VAL A 215 -8.36 14.61 6.23
C VAL A 215 -7.16 14.85 5.33
N GLY A 216 -5.99 14.33 5.73
CA GLY A 216 -4.81 14.27 4.87
C GLY A 216 -4.70 12.88 4.26
N LEU A 217 -4.58 12.81 2.93
CA LEU A 217 -4.47 11.58 2.17
C LEU A 217 -3.18 11.60 1.38
N SER A 218 -2.38 10.55 1.50
CA SER A 218 -1.33 10.24 0.52
C SER A 218 -1.86 9.17 -0.43
N VAL A 219 -1.97 9.51 -1.71
CA VAL A 219 -2.43 8.61 -2.77
C VAL A 219 -1.23 8.12 -3.58
N ALA A 220 -1.00 6.81 -3.65
CA ALA A 220 0.06 6.24 -4.46
C ALA A 220 -0.23 6.39 -5.96
N VAL A 221 0.78 6.84 -6.71
CA VAL A 221 0.76 6.94 -8.20
C VAL A 221 1.51 5.77 -8.84
N GLY A 222 2.20 4.96 -8.02
CA GLY A 222 3.03 3.84 -8.45
C GLY A 222 4.53 4.18 -8.46
N GLY A 223 5.34 3.12 -8.58
CA GLY A 223 6.80 3.16 -8.72
C GLY A 223 7.26 2.12 -9.75
N PRO A 224 8.56 2.06 -10.08
CA PRO A 224 9.10 1.05 -10.99
C PRO A 224 8.74 -0.37 -10.52
N PRO A 225 8.26 -1.25 -11.40
CA PRO A 225 7.94 -2.62 -11.03
C PRO A 225 9.18 -3.36 -10.52
N GLY A 226 9.02 -4.18 -9.47
CA GLY A 226 10.04 -5.11 -8.99
C GLY A 226 11.01 -4.58 -7.92
N ILE A 227 10.87 -3.34 -7.44
CA ILE A 227 11.73 -2.78 -6.39
C ILE A 227 10.86 -2.22 -5.26
N GLY A 228 11.18 -2.59 -4.01
CA GLY A 228 10.46 -2.19 -2.79
C GLY A 228 10.20 -0.69 -2.69
N ASN A 229 9.00 -0.34 -2.21
CA ASN A 229 8.47 1.00 -1.91
C ASN A 229 9.16 2.20 -2.60
N VAL A 230 9.22 2.20 -3.94
CA VAL A 230 9.57 3.38 -4.76
C VAL A 230 8.33 4.12 -5.28
N ALA A 231 7.17 3.88 -4.65
CA ALA A 231 5.94 4.54 -5.00
C ALA A 231 6.06 6.06 -4.83
N SER A 232 5.70 6.80 -5.87
CA SER A 232 5.48 8.24 -5.76
C SER A 232 4.07 8.47 -5.22
N TYR A 233 3.92 9.44 -4.33
CA TYR A 233 2.62 9.76 -3.74
C TYR A 233 2.07 11.09 -4.29
N ARG A 234 0.79 11.37 -4.05
CA ARG A 234 0.14 12.69 -4.19
C ARG A 234 -0.57 13.02 -2.89
N ARG A 235 -0.34 14.22 -2.37
CA ARG A 235 -1.02 14.68 -1.15
C ARG A 235 -2.35 15.31 -1.52
N VAL A 236 -3.40 14.89 -0.84
CA VAL A 236 -4.75 15.43 -0.97
C VAL A 236 -5.25 15.78 0.41
N ASP A 237 -5.44 17.07 0.67
CA ASP A 237 -6.04 17.57 1.90
C ASP A 237 -7.50 17.96 1.63
N VAL A 238 -8.44 17.34 2.34
CA VAL A 238 -9.89 17.57 2.22
C VAL A 238 -10.54 17.73 3.59
N ARG A 239 -11.75 18.30 3.63
CA ARG A 239 -12.59 18.30 4.83
C ARG A 239 -13.52 17.09 4.84
N ALA A 240 -13.93 16.68 6.03
CA ALA A 240 -14.95 15.66 6.18
C ALA A 240 -16.26 16.16 5.54
N GLY A 241 -16.74 15.45 4.51
CA GLY A 241 -17.92 15.81 3.72
C GLY A 241 -17.62 16.36 2.32
N ASP A 242 -16.36 16.69 2.01
CA ASP A 242 -15.95 17.10 0.66
C ASP A 242 -16.00 15.92 -0.33
N ASP A 243 -16.04 16.23 -1.63
CA ASP A 243 -15.91 15.23 -2.69
C ASP A 243 -14.46 14.75 -2.83
N VAL A 244 -14.15 13.71 -2.04
CA VAL A 244 -12.83 13.05 -2.03
C VAL A 244 -12.46 12.50 -3.40
N ALA A 245 -13.42 11.94 -4.13
CA ALA A 245 -13.14 11.29 -5.41
C ALA A 245 -12.70 12.34 -6.45
N ALA A 246 -13.39 13.47 -6.53
CA ALA A 246 -13.01 14.59 -7.39
C ALA A 246 -11.65 15.20 -6.99
N ALA A 247 -11.40 15.34 -5.68
CA ALA A 247 -10.11 15.84 -5.17
C ALA A 247 -8.94 14.93 -5.56
N VAL A 248 -9.09 13.61 -5.39
CA VAL A 248 -8.05 12.63 -5.77
C VAL A 248 -7.85 12.59 -7.28
N THR A 249 -8.92 12.61 -8.06
CA THR A 249 -8.83 12.59 -9.53
C THR A 249 -8.02 13.79 -10.05
N ARG A 250 -8.27 14.98 -9.48
CA ARG A 250 -7.53 16.19 -9.78
C ARG A 250 -6.06 16.09 -9.37
N ALA A 251 -5.78 15.62 -8.16
CA ALA A 251 -4.42 15.50 -7.66
C ALA A 251 -3.57 14.50 -8.46
N LEU A 252 -4.17 13.42 -8.94
CA LEU A 252 -3.52 12.46 -9.84
C LEU A 252 -3.20 13.09 -11.20
N ALA A 253 -4.06 14.00 -11.70
CA ALA A 253 -3.82 14.73 -12.95
C ALA A 253 -2.73 15.82 -12.82
N GLU A 254 -2.53 16.41 -11.63
CA GLU A 254 -1.70 17.60 -11.44
C GLU A 254 -0.18 17.33 -11.25
N GLY A 255 0.29 16.08 -11.30
CA GLY A 255 1.73 15.76 -11.32
C GLY A 255 2.55 16.20 -10.08
N LYS A 256 1.90 16.70 -9.02
CA LYS A 256 2.55 17.35 -7.87
C LYS A 256 2.89 16.36 -6.74
N GLU A 257 4.18 16.10 -6.52
CA GLU A 257 4.65 15.25 -5.42
C GLU A 257 4.48 15.92 -4.04
N PRO A 258 4.19 15.16 -2.96
CA PRO A 258 4.20 15.64 -1.59
C PRO A 258 5.60 16.10 -1.19
N ILE A 259 5.62 17.17 -0.38
CA ILE A 259 6.85 17.81 0.11
C ILE A 259 7.74 16.82 0.88
N GLU A 260 7.15 15.81 1.52
CA GLU A 260 7.84 14.80 2.33
C GLU A 260 8.64 13.80 1.49
N PHE A 261 8.37 13.69 0.18
CA PHE A 261 9.05 12.77 -0.75
C PHE A 261 9.95 13.47 -1.77
N GLY A 262 9.87 14.79 -1.90
CA GLY A 262 10.85 15.58 -2.65
C GLY A 262 12.20 15.59 -1.93
N ARG A 263 13.33 15.63 -2.67
CA ARG A 263 14.71 15.66 -2.13
C ARG A 263 14.77 16.41 -0.79
N GLY A 264 14.91 15.63 0.28
CA GLY A 264 14.58 16.10 1.62
C GLY A 264 15.45 17.30 2.04
N PRO A 265 14.87 18.40 2.53
CA PRO A 265 15.63 19.23 3.44
C PRO A 265 15.89 18.37 4.69
N MET A 266 17.14 18.33 5.16
CA MET A 266 17.44 17.77 6.49
C MET A 266 16.54 18.48 7.50
N ILE A 267 15.44 17.84 7.90
CA ILE A 267 14.57 18.35 8.94
C ILE A 267 15.34 18.16 10.25
N PRO A 268 15.81 19.24 10.89
CA PRO A 268 16.59 19.11 12.11
C PRO A 268 15.72 18.48 13.21
N SER A 269 16.34 17.71 14.10
CA SER A 269 15.65 16.89 15.12
C SER A 269 14.65 17.65 15.99
N TRP A 270 14.86 18.95 16.20
CA TRP A 270 13.93 19.84 16.93
C TRP A 270 12.60 20.09 16.20
N ALA A 271 12.53 19.87 14.89
CA ALA A 271 11.32 19.96 14.08
C ALA A 271 10.59 18.60 13.90
N ALA A 272 11.12 17.50 14.44
CA ALA A 272 10.47 16.19 14.42
C ALA A 272 9.04 16.18 15.03
N PRO A 273 8.71 16.95 16.09
CA PRO A 273 7.34 17.06 16.59
C PRO A 273 6.38 17.72 15.60
N LEU A 274 6.88 18.62 14.73
CA LEU A 274 6.12 19.26 13.67
C LEU A 274 5.98 18.34 12.45
N ALA A 275 7.02 17.56 12.10
CA ALA A 275 6.94 16.53 11.08
C ALA A 275 5.91 15.43 11.44
N ARG A 276 5.82 15.04 12.72
CA ARG A 276 4.76 14.13 13.22
C ARG A 276 3.34 14.72 13.21
N ARG A 277 3.20 16.03 12.97
CA ARG A 277 1.92 16.73 12.75
C ARG A 277 1.57 16.86 11.25
N LEU A 278 2.56 16.71 10.37
CA LEU A 278 2.36 16.65 8.92
C LEU A 278 1.84 15.28 8.45
N SER A 279 1.95 14.26 9.32
CA SER A 279 1.51 12.89 9.05
C SER A 279 0.09 12.83 8.49
N ASP A 280 -0.06 12.18 7.35
CA ASP A 280 -1.35 11.91 6.74
C ASP A 280 -2.30 11.19 7.70
N SER A 281 -3.59 11.42 7.51
CA SER A 281 -4.61 10.63 8.21
C SER A 281 -4.61 9.18 7.72
N MET A 282 -4.30 8.95 6.44
CA MET A 282 -4.19 7.62 5.84
C MET A 282 -3.44 7.65 4.51
N LEU A 283 -2.99 6.47 4.09
CA LEU A 283 -2.39 6.19 2.80
C LEU A 283 -3.38 5.35 1.97
N VAL A 284 -3.53 5.70 0.68
CA VAL A 284 -4.40 5.03 -0.29
C VAL A 284 -3.61 4.62 -1.51
#